data_AF-A0A975DL06-F1
#
_entry.id   AF-A0A975DL06-F1
#
_cell.length_a   1.000
_cell.length_b   1.000
_cell.length_c   1.000
_cell.angle_alpha   90.00
_cell.angle_beta   90.00
_cell.angle_gamma   90.00
#
_symmetry.space_group_name_H-M   'P 1'
#
loop_
_entity.id
_entity.type
_entity.pdbx_description
1 polymer ?
#
loop_
_entity_poly.entity_id
_entity_poly.type
_entity_poly.pdbx_seq_one_letter_code
_entity_poly.pdbx_strand_id
1 'polypeptide(L)'
;MKRLIQCTALLLGLFSTAALCNTGLAFVHGTGKQTDALNDYWTKEFVNSVRSGLPNSALYTVVNCDFEQYMWDDGAAGCLAQQLTQFIDQNAITNLKIITHSNGGNVVRWILSNPTSDGRYPSIINKTTHIIALAPSSGGTPLADAVIAGNSFEQTLGWILGFGNNAVKQQQVADMAYYNANWLYGTAGRPSLGKTFESVVGSDVDSAIWDGDSYCAGYQNQVALEFTQNWLDSCSDGFLNCSSQSAAGTVWFKDKQKTKGSEPLSHQQSRRACFNLDSLVRDRI
;
A
#
# COMPACT_ATOMS: atom_id res chain seq x y z
N MET A 1 -34.54 -43.41 36.93
CA MET A 1 -33.70 -42.23 37.25
C MET A 1 -32.26 -42.25 36.71
N LYS A 2 -31.68 -43.39 36.29
CA LYS A 2 -30.31 -43.43 35.73
C LYS A 2 -30.17 -43.15 34.21
N ARG A 3 -31.28 -43.13 33.45
CA ARG A 3 -31.27 -42.89 31.99
C ARG A 3 -31.51 -41.43 31.57
N LEU A 4 -31.89 -40.56 32.50
CA LEU A 4 -32.19 -39.15 32.21
C LEU A 4 -30.96 -38.23 32.35
N ILE A 5 -29.83 -38.76 32.85
CA ILE A 5 -28.60 -37.99 33.13
C ILE A 5 -27.61 -38.08 31.95
N GLN A 6 -27.78 -39.04 31.03
CA GLN A 6 -26.87 -39.23 29.90
C GLN A 6 -27.21 -38.38 28.66
N CYS A 7 -28.41 -37.79 28.56
CA CYS A 7 -28.76 -36.91 27.45
C CYS A 7 -28.36 -35.44 27.67
N THR A 8 -28.13 -35.02 28.91
CA THR A 8 -27.78 -33.61 29.22
C THR A 8 -26.29 -33.31 29.05
N ALA A 9 -25.43 -34.34 29.05
CA ALA A 9 -23.98 -34.17 28.88
C ALA A 9 -23.52 -34.05 27.41
N LEU A 10 -24.39 -34.39 26.44
CA LEU A 10 -24.02 -34.36 25.02
C LEU A 10 -24.36 -33.04 24.31
N LEU A 11 -25.18 -32.17 24.92
CA LEU A 11 -25.54 -30.85 24.37
C LEU A 11 -24.60 -29.71 24.78
N LEU A 12 -23.63 -29.96 25.66
CA LEU A 12 -22.64 -28.97 26.11
C LEU A 12 -21.33 -28.99 25.30
N GLY A 13 -21.17 -29.92 24.35
CA GLY A 13 -19.93 -30.10 23.57
C GLY A 13 -19.84 -29.35 22.25
N LEU A 14 -20.86 -28.57 21.87
CA LEU A 14 -20.95 -27.94 20.54
C LEU A 14 -20.95 -26.40 20.54
N PHE A 15 -20.56 -25.77 21.64
CA PHE A 15 -20.08 -24.39 21.57
C PHE A 15 -18.62 -24.40 21.11
N SER A 16 -18.41 -24.75 19.84
CA SER A 16 -17.22 -24.29 19.12
C SER A 16 -17.31 -22.77 19.16
N THR A 17 -16.57 -22.15 20.08
CA THR A 17 -16.27 -20.72 19.99
C THR A 17 -15.58 -20.56 18.64
N ALA A 18 -16.31 -20.11 17.63
CA ALA A 18 -15.69 -19.58 16.43
C ALA A 18 -14.70 -18.54 16.96
N ALA A 19 -13.41 -18.86 16.88
CA ALA A 19 -12.37 -17.94 17.33
C ALA A 19 -12.64 -16.65 16.57
N LEU A 20 -13.10 -15.62 17.28
CA LEU A 20 -13.40 -14.33 16.68
C LEU A 20 -12.10 -13.87 16.04
N CYS A 21 -12.09 -13.88 14.71
CA CYS A 21 -10.94 -13.46 13.95
C CYS A 21 -10.80 -11.96 14.16
N ASN A 22 -9.79 -11.55 14.92
CA ASN A 22 -9.59 -10.13 15.19
C ASN A 22 -8.86 -9.53 14.01
N THR A 23 -9.65 -9.04 13.04
CA THR A 23 -9.14 -8.46 11.81
C THR A 23 -8.68 -7.02 12.07
N GLY A 24 -7.38 -6.79 11.87
CA GLY A 24 -6.77 -5.47 11.94
C GLY A 24 -6.43 -4.94 10.56
N LEU A 25 -6.40 -3.62 10.41
CA LEU A 25 -6.03 -2.94 9.17
C LEU A 25 -4.87 -1.98 9.39
N ALA A 26 -3.80 -2.13 8.63
CA ALA A 26 -2.69 -1.18 8.62
C ALA A 26 -2.66 -0.37 7.32
N PHE A 27 -2.49 0.95 7.44
CA PHE A 27 -2.23 1.84 6.30
C PHE A 27 -0.74 2.19 6.28
N VAL A 28 -0.05 1.89 5.17
CA VAL A 28 1.40 2.04 5.00
C VAL A 28 1.69 3.03 3.87
N HIS A 29 2.14 4.24 4.22
CA HIS A 29 2.38 5.29 3.23
C HIS A 29 3.51 4.96 2.25
N GLY A 30 3.63 5.75 1.18
CA GLY A 30 4.74 5.71 0.23
C GLY A 30 5.92 6.59 0.65
N THR A 31 6.75 7.01 -0.30
CA THR A 31 7.95 7.81 -0.04
C THR A 31 7.65 9.07 0.80
N GLY A 32 8.55 9.37 1.72
CA GLY A 32 8.51 10.57 2.57
C GLY A 32 8.64 10.25 4.05
N LYS A 33 8.89 11.30 4.84
CA LYS A 33 9.01 11.26 6.29
C LYS A 33 7.97 12.17 6.94
N GLN A 34 6.76 11.65 7.06
CA GLN A 34 5.61 12.42 7.50
C GLN A 34 5.71 12.75 8.99
N THR A 35 5.18 13.91 9.40
CA THR A 35 5.01 14.21 10.83
C THR A 35 3.79 13.47 11.35
N ASP A 36 2.73 13.40 10.53
CA ASP A 36 1.51 12.67 10.79
C ASP A 36 0.93 12.08 9.49
N ALA A 37 1.28 10.83 9.17
CA ALA A 37 0.82 10.16 7.96
C ALA A 37 -0.71 10.08 7.81
N LEU A 38 -1.50 10.15 8.89
CA LEU A 38 -2.97 10.16 8.78
C LEU A 38 -3.46 11.49 8.16
N ASN A 39 -2.90 12.61 8.59
CA ASN A 39 -3.31 13.94 8.11
C ASN A 39 -2.54 14.37 6.86
N ASP A 40 -1.24 14.09 6.80
CA ASP A 40 -0.34 14.56 5.76
C ASP A 40 -0.37 13.65 4.53
N TYR A 41 -0.52 12.33 4.73
CA TYR A 41 -0.39 11.36 3.66
C TYR A 41 -1.70 10.78 3.17
N TRP A 42 -2.53 10.19 4.02
CA TRP A 42 -3.72 9.41 3.61
C TRP A 42 -5.03 10.20 3.61
N THR A 43 -5.14 11.22 4.45
CA THR A 43 -6.39 11.88 4.87
C THR A 43 -7.31 11.03 5.74
N LYS A 44 -7.93 11.69 6.71
CA LYS A 44 -8.90 11.07 7.63
C LYS A 44 -10.12 10.51 6.89
N GLU A 45 -10.58 11.18 5.85
CA GLU A 45 -11.76 10.76 5.08
C GLU A 45 -11.55 9.37 4.45
N PHE A 46 -10.45 9.19 3.73
CA PHE A 46 -10.11 7.91 3.10
C PHE A 46 -9.96 6.80 4.15
N VAL A 47 -9.16 7.05 5.20
CA VAL A 47 -8.93 6.07 6.27
C VAL A 47 -10.22 5.69 6.98
N ASN A 48 -11.07 6.67 7.32
CA ASN A 48 -12.34 6.43 8.01
C ASN A 48 -13.33 5.65 7.15
N SER A 49 -13.41 5.94 5.86
CA SER A 49 -14.27 5.20 4.94
C SER A 49 -13.79 3.75 4.80
N VAL A 50 -12.50 3.54 4.53
CA VAL A 50 -11.95 2.19 4.36
C VAL A 50 -12.10 1.35 5.63
N ARG A 51 -11.68 1.86 6.80
CA ARG A 51 -11.74 1.09 8.06
C ARG A 51 -13.17 0.76 8.50
N SER A 52 -14.19 1.45 7.98
CA SER A 52 -15.59 1.13 8.27
C SER A 52 -16.02 -0.23 7.70
N GLY A 53 -15.24 -0.81 6.79
CA GLY A 53 -15.44 -2.18 6.28
C GLY A 53 -15.02 -3.27 7.26
N LEU A 54 -14.28 -2.93 8.32
CA LEU A 54 -13.89 -3.90 9.34
C LEU A 54 -15.06 -4.28 10.24
N PRO A 55 -15.14 -5.54 10.72
CA PRO A 55 -16.09 -5.92 11.78
C PRO A 55 -15.95 -5.07 13.04
N ASN A 56 -14.71 -4.67 13.37
CA ASN A 56 -14.43 -3.66 14.39
C ASN A 56 -13.59 -2.54 13.77
N SER A 57 -14.24 -1.45 13.39
CA SER A 57 -13.62 -0.29 12.75
C SER A 57 -12.59 0.45 13.60
N ALA A 58 -12.49 0.14 14.90
CA ALA A 58 -11.45 0.69 15.78
C ALA A 58 -10.10 -0.03 15.63
N LEU A 59 -10.07 -1.22 15.03
CA LEU A 59 -8.84 -2.02 14.87
C LEU A 59 -8.08 -1.63 13.61
N TYR A 60 -7.53 -0.42 13.62
CA TYR A 60 -6.67 0.06 12.56
C TYR A 60 -5.46 0.80 13.10
N THR A 61 -4.41 0.86 12.29
CA THR A 61 -3.25 1.70 12.53
C THR A 61 -2.84 2.41 11.24
N VAL A 62 -2.32 3.63 11.37
CA VAL A 62 -1.68 4.35 10.27
C VAL A 62 -0.21 4.43 10.60
N VAL A 63 0.61 3.77 9.79
CA VAL A 63 2.04 3.72 9.99
C VAL A 63 2.63 5.09 9.69
N ASN A 64 3.58 5.53 10.52
CA ASN A 64 4.30 6.78 10.33
C ASN A 64 5.81 6.53 10.50
N CYS A 65 6.50 6.26 9.39
CA CYS A 65 7.91 5.86 9.37
C CYS A 65 8.73 6.70 8.39
N ASP A 66 10.05 6.57 8.44
CA ASP A 66 10.95 7.26 7.51
C ASP A 66 11.09 6.43 6.23
N PHE A 67 10.16 6.59 5.30
CA PHE A 67 10.21 5.95 3.98
C PHE A 67 10.95 6.80 2.94
N GLU A 68 11.83 7.70 3.40
CA GLU A 68 12.92 8.27 2.59
C GLU A 68 14.18 7.38 2.65
N GLN A 69 14.18 6.35 3.51
CA GLN A 69 15.24 5.34 3.60
C GLN A 69 15.07 4.20 2.59
N TYR A 70 16.13 3.41 2.41
CA TYR A 70 16.03 2.12 1.72
C TYR A 70 15.03 1.21 2.43
N MET A 71 14.34 0.34 1.69
CA MET A 71 13.29 -0.52 2.22
C MET A 71 13.77 -1.49 3.30
N TRP A 72 15.07 -1.79 3.37
CA TRP A 72 15.68 -2.65 4.38
C TRP A 72 16.26 -1.90 5.58
N ASP A 73 16.23 -0.57 5.56
CA ASP A 73 16.74 0.25 6.63
C ASP A 73 15.87 0.16 7.90
N ASP A 74 16.49 0.31 9.06
CA ASP A 74 15.79 0.30 10.35
C ASP A 74 14.75 1.43 10.46
N GLY A 75 15.01 2.60 9.85
CA GLY A 75 14.05 3.71 9.78
C GLY A 75 12.83 3.43 8.91
N ALA A 76 12.93 2.46 7.98
CA ALA A 76 11.85 2.03 7.10
C ALA A 76 11.23 0.70 7.58
N ALA A 77 11.80 -0.46 7.21
CA ALA A 77 11.21 -1.75 7.56
C ALA A 77 11.33 -2.08 9.06
N GLY A 78 12.40 -1.63 9.74
CA GLY A 78 12.52 -1.79 11.18
C GLY A 78 11.43 -1.03 11.94
N CYS A 79 11.15 0.20 11.52
CA CYS A 79 10.06 1.04 12.03
C CYS A 79 8.68 0.44 11.72
N LEU A 80 8.45 0.02 10.47
CA LEU A 80 7.20 -0.61 10.05
C LEU A 80 6.93 -1.86 10.89
N ALA A 81 7.94 -2.73 11.03
CA ALA A 81 7.80 -3.94 11.83
C ALA A 81 7.54 -3.63 13.31
N GLN A 82 8.17 -2.60 13.87
CA GLN A 82 7.89 -2.18 15.25
C GLN A 82 6.41 -1.81 15.43
N GLN A 83 5.89 -0.94 14.56
CA GLN A 83 4.52 -0.44 14.68
C GLN A 83 3.49 -1.56 14.41
N LEU A 84 3.74 -2.44 13.43
CA LEU A 84 2.87 -3.58 13.16
C LEU A 84 2.87 -4.59 14.32
N THR A 85 4.04 -4.92 14.89
CA THR A 85 4.12 -5.81 16.05
C THR A 85 3.36 -5.23 17.25
N GLN A 86 3.56 -3.95 17.57
CA GLN A 86 2.83 -3.29 18.65
C GLN A 86 1.32 -3.31 18.41
N PHE A 87 0.87 -2.98 17.21
CA PHE A 87 -0.54 -3.00 16.86
C PHE A 87 -1.14 -4.41 16.96
N ILE A 88 -0.42 -5.42 16.45
CA ILE A 88 -0.83 -6.82 16.52
C ILE A 88 -0.97 -7.27 17.98
N ASP A 89 0.03 -7.01 18.81
CA ASP A 89 0.09 -7.52 20.18
C ASP A 89 -0.92 -6.81 21.09
N GLN A 90 -1.01 -5.48 21.01
CA GLN A 90 -1.94 -4.69 21.84
C GLN A 90 -3.41 -5.00 21.55
N ASN A 91 -3.71 -5.38 20.31
CA ASN A 91 -5.08 -5.65 19.87
C ASN A 91 -5.34 -7.14 19.64
N ALA A 92 -4.40 -8.04 19.97
CA ALA A 92 -4.52 -9.47 19.69
C ALA A 92 -4.96 -9.79 18.25
N ILE A 93 -4.39 -9.11 17.26
CA ILE A 93 -4.74 -9.27 15.84
C ILE A 93 -4.38 -10.69 15.38
N THR A 94 -5.37 -11.40 14.84
CA THR A 94 -5.18 -12.76 14.28
C THR A 94 -5.16 -12.75 12.76
N ASN A 95 -5.61 -11.66 12.14
CA ASN A 95 -5.74 -11.49 10.70
C ASN A 95 -5.43 -10.03 10.34
N LEU A 96 -4.27 -9.77 9.78
CA LEU A 96 -3.83 -8.44 9.40
C LEU A 96 -4.04 -8.24 7.89
N LYS A 97 -4.80 -7.18 7.56
CA LYS A 97 -4.89 -6.63 6.21
C LYS A 97 -4.05 -5.37 6.12
N ILE A 98 -3.40 -5.14 4.98
CA ILE A 98 -2.52 -3.99 4.76
C ILE A 98 -2.99 -3.24 3.52
N ILE A 99 -3.23 -1.94 3.66
CA ILE A 99 -3.34 -1.01 2.54
C ILE A 99 -2.02 -0.28 2.44
N THR A 100 -1.38 -0.35 1.28
CA THR A 100 -0.09 0.31 1.06
C THR A 100 -0.11 1.13 -0.21
N HIS A 101 0.74 2.14 -0.29
CA HIS A 101 0.81 3.02 -1.47
C HIS A 101 2.25 3.20 -1.93
N SER A 102 2.48 3.27 -3.26
CA SER A 102 3.77 3.63 -3.85
C SER A 102 4.94 2.80 -3.25
N ASN A 103 6.00 3.46 -2.75
CA ASN A 103 7.15 2.81 -2.12
C ASN A 103 6.82 1.96 -0.89
N GLY A 104 5.71 2.25 -0.19
CA GLY A 104 5.27 1.43 0.94
C GLY A 104 5.02 -0.01 0.52
N GLY A 105 4.66 -0.24 -0.75
CA GLY A 105 4.53 -1.58 -1.32
C GLY A 105 5.86 -2.34 -1.28
N ASN A 106 6.97 -1.66 -1.56
CA ASN A 106 8.31 -2.26 -1.52
C ASN A 106 8.77 -2.55 -0.09
N VAL A 107 8.48 -1.66 0.87
CA VAL A 107 8.79 -1.89 2.30
C VAL A 107 8.01 -3.10 2.85
N VAL A 108 6.73 -3.22 2.53
CA VAL A 108 5.93 -4.42 2.89
C VAL A 108 6.50 -5.67 2.21
N ARG A 109 6.82 -5.60 0.92
CA ARG A 109 7.42 -6.73 0.19
C ARG A 109 8.77 -7.15 0.75
N TRP A 110 9.59 -6.21 1.24
CA TRP A 110 10.86 -6.52 1.89
C TRP A 110 10.65 -7.43 3.11
N ILE A 111 9.72 -7.06 4.01
CA ILE A 111 9.36 -7.86 5.19
C ILE A 111 8.91 -9.26 4.76
N LEU A 112 8.02 -9.36 3.77
CA LEU A 112 7.48 -10.64 3.29
C LEU A 112 8.53 -11.53 2.61
N SER A 113 9.52 -10.93 1.94
CA SER A 113 10.54 -11.66 1.16
C SER A 113 11.73 -12.10 1.99
N ASN A 114 11.95 -11.48 3.16
CA ASN A 114 13.15 -11.67 3.97
C ASN A 114 12.81 -12.07 5.42
N PRO A 115 12.09 -13.18 5.65
CA PRO A 115 11.46 -13.52 6.93
C PRO A 115 12.42 -13.65 8.12
N THR A 116 13.72 -13.84 7.88
CA THR A 116 14.74 -14.03 8.92
C THR A 116 15.60 -12.80 9.18
N SER A 117 15.40 -11.70 8.44
CA SER A 117 16.20 -10.49 8.61
C SER A 117 15.92 -9.74 9.90
N ASP A 118 14.74 -9.94 10.50
CA ASP A 118 14.36 -9.37 11.78
C ASP A 118 13.47 -10.36 12.56
N GLY A 119 13.67 -10.49 13.86
CA GLY A 119 12.93 -11.42 14.72
C GLY A 119 11.41 -11.17 14.78
N ARG A 120 10.95 -9.97 14.42
CA ARG A 120 9.53 -9.58 14.38
C ARG A 120 8.82 -10.04 13.11
N TYR A 121 9.55 -10.20 12.00
CA TYR A 121 8.95 -10.46 10.68
C TYR A 121 8.14 -11.76 10.64
N PRO A 122 8.56 -12.90 11.22
CA PRO A 122 7.78 -14.14 11.15
C PRO A 122 6.36 -13.99 11.71
N SER A 123 6.19 -13.26 12.81
CA SER A 123 4.87 -13.02 13.40
C SER A 123 4.00 -12.14 12.49
N ILE A 124 4.56 -11.04 11.99
CA ILE A 124 3.87 -10.12 11.06
C ILE A 124 3.44 -10.86 9.80
N ILE A 125 4.35 -11.62 9.19
CA ILE A 125 4.07 -12.43 7.99
C ILE A 125 2.95 -13.42 8.29
N ASN A 126 3.02 -14.15 9.41
CA ASN A 126 2.00 -15.15 9.75
C ASN A 126 0.61 -14.53 9.90
N LYS A 127 0.50 -13.36 10.53
CA LYS A 127 -0.77 -12.66 10.71
C LYS A 127 -1.27 -11.96 9.44
N THR A 128 -0.39 -11.53 8.56
CA THR A 128 -0.77 -10.88 7.31
C THR A 128 -1.48 -11.88 6.41
N THR A 129 -2.63 -11.52 5.86
CA THR A 129 -3.38 -12.38 4.91
C THR A 129 -3.59 -11.72 3.56
N HIS A 130 -3.73 -10.39 3.53
CA HIS A 130 -4.09 -9.65 2.32
C HIS A 130 -3.46 -8.26 2.34
N ILE A 131 -2.83 -7.91 1.22
CA ILE A 131 -2.25 -6.60 0.96
C ILE A 131 -2.94 -6.04 -0.29
N ILE A 132 -3.52 -4.85 -0.18
CA ILE A 132 -3.98 -4.06 -1.31
C ILE A 132 -2.96 -2.93 -1.50
N ALA A 133 -2.24 -2.97 -2.60
CA ALA A 133 -1.22 -2.02 -2.96
C ALA A 133 -1.77 -1.03 -4.00
N LEU A 134 -1.95 0.21 -3.58
CA LEU A 134 -2.43 1.30 -4.41
C LEU A 134 -1.22 1.91 -5.13
N ALA A 135 -1.19 1.85 -6.46
CA ALA A 135 -0.09 2.35 -7.28
C ALA A 135 1.32 2.02 -6.73
N PRO A 136 1.67 0.75 -6.48
CA PRO A 136 2.95 0.43 -5.86
C PRO A 136 4.11 0.65 -6.84
N SER A 137 5.26 1.13 -6.36
CA SER A 137 6.45 1.32 -7.20
C SER A 137 7.27 0.04 -7.41
N SER A 138 6.59 -1.07 -7.69
CA SER A 138 7.19 -2.41 -7.67
C SER A 138 8.22 -2.64 -8.77
N GLY A 139 8.17 -1.91 -9.87
CA GLY A 139 9.16 -1.92 -10.94
C GLY A 139 10.05 -0.68 -11.00
N GLY A 140 9.94 0.25 -10.04
CA GLY A 140 10.64 1.53 -10.08
C GLY A 140 9.96 2.57 -11.00
N THR A 141 10.63 3.69 -11.24
CA THR A 141 10.15 4.78 -12.10
C THR A 141 11.28 5.48 -12.85
N PRO A 142 11.11 5.78 -14.15
CA PRO A 142 12.01 6.66 -14.89
C PRO A 142 12.21 8.03 -14.25
N LEU A 143 11.26 8.51 -13.44
CA LEU A 143 11.40 9.79 -12.73
C LEU A 143 12.52 9.76 -11.69
N ALA A 144 12.76 8.61 -11.06
CA ALA A 144 13.85 8.43 -10.12
C ALA A 144 15.20 8.51 -10.85
N ASP A 145 15.29 7.89 -12.03
CA ASP A 145 16.48 7.99 -12.89
C ASP A 145 16.74 9.45 -13.29
N ALA A 146 15.68 10.19 -13.67
CA ALA A 146 15.78 11.60 -14.05
C ALA A 146 16.24 12.52 -12.91
N VAL A 147 15.75 12.28 -11.68
CA VAL A 147 16.17 13.01 -10.48
C VAL A 147 17.63 12.71 -10.12
N ILE A 148 18.04 11.44 -10.11
CA ILE A 148 19.41 11.06 -9.72
C ILE A 148 20.44 11.49 -10.78
N ALA A 149 20.06 11.55 -12.05
CA ALA A 149 20.92 12.04 -13.13
C ALA A 149 21.19 13.56 -13.07
N GLY A 150 20.52 14.32 -12.19
CA GLY A 150 20.76 15.76 -12.00
C GLY A 150 20.31 16.64 -13.17
N ASN A 151 19.34 16.19 -13.96
CA ASN A 151 18.75 17.01 -15.02
C ASN A 151 17.93 18.17 -14.40
N SER A 152 17.66 19.24 -15.16
CA SER A 152 16.92 20.48 -14.78
C SER A 152 15.46 20.29 -14.31
N PHE A 153 15.11 19.05 -14.00
CA PHE A 153 13.90 18.48 -13.44
C PHE A 153 13.68 18.84 -11.95
N GLU A 154 14.71 19.33 -11.25
CA GLU A 154 14.68 19.63 -9.82
C GLU A 154 13.76 20.80 -9.41
N GLN A 155 13.37 21.71 -10.31
CA GLN A 155 12.52 22.86 -9.88
C GLN A 155 11.02 22.53 -9.83
N THR A 156 10.53 21.64 -10.68
CA THR A 156 9.08 21.35 -10.77
C THR A 156 8.62 20.32 -9.73
N LEU A 157 9.53 19.49 -9.20
CA LEU A 157 9.21 18.36 -8.32
C LEU A 157 9.68 18.46 -6.87
N GLY A 158 10.14 19.62 -6.42
CA GLY A 158 10.59 19.84 -5.04
C GLY A 158 9.60 19.41 -3.96
N TRP A 159 8.32 19.35 -4.31
CA TRP A 159 7.26 18.89 -3.42
C TRP A 159 6.82 17.43 -3.62
N ILE A 160 7.08 16.80 -4.78
CA ILE A 160 6.66 15.41 -5.07
C ILE A 160 7.68 14.40 -4.55
N LEU A 161 8.97 14.76 -4.46
CA LEU A 161 10.02 13.76 -4.24
C LEU A 161 10.98 13.94 -3.07
N GLY A 162 11.05 15.09 -2.39
CA GLY A 162 12.05 15.28 -1.33
C GLY A 162 13.44 14.84 -1.82
N PHE A 163 13.99 15.57 -2.79
CA PHE A 163 15.05 15.11 -3.68
C PHE A 163 16.23 14.37 -3.03
N GLY A 164 16.76 13.38 -3.74
CA GLY A 164 18.07 12.78 -3.47
C GLY A 164 18.13 11.81 -2.30
N ASN A 165 17.00 11.42 -1.72
CA ASN A 165 16.97 10.45 -0.63
C ASN A 165 17.14 8.99 -1.10
N ASN A 166 17.33 8.08 -0.15
CA ASN A 166 17.58 6.67 -0.40
C ASN A 166 16.38 5.97 -1.03
N ALA A 167 15.15 6.37 -0.69
CA ALA A 167 13.95 5.83 -1.29
C ALA A 167 13.77 6.26 -2.76
N VAL A 168 14.23 7.45 -3.16
CA VAL A 168 14.25 7.82 -4.59
C VAL A 168 15.29 6.98 -5.33
N LYS A 169 16.51 6.86 -4.78
CA LYS A 169 17.58 6.02 -5.36
C LYS A 169 17.11 4.58 -5.58
N GLN A 170 16.52 3.96 -4.57
CA GLN A 170 16.07 2.57 -4.68
C GLN A 170 14.96 2.36 -5.72
N GLN A 171 14.21 3.41 -6.07
CA GLN A 171 13.11 3.35 -7.02
C GLN A 171 13.55 3.59 -8.47
N GLN A 172 14.85 3.74 -8.74
CA GLN A 172 15.38 3.67 -10.10
C GLN A 172 15.00 2.34 -10.77
N VAL A 173 14.73 2.36 -12.08
CA VAL A 173 14.22 1.18 -12.79
C VAL A 173 15.22 0.02 -12.73
N ALA A 174 16.52 0.32 -12.91
CA ALA A 174 17.57 -0.69 -12.84
C ALA A 174 17.73 -1.29 -11.43
N ASP A 175 17.64 -0.46 -10.38
CA ASP A 175 17.75 -0.90 -9.00
C ASP A 175 16.57 -1.78 -8.60
N MET A 176 15.33 -1.37 -8.90
CA MET A 176 14.16 -2.20 -8.65
C MET A 176 14.18 -3.50 -9.46
N ALA A 177 14.68 -3.50 -10.69
CA ALA A 177 14.88 -4.73 -11.46
C ALA A 177 15.87 -5.67 -10.75
N TYR A 178 16.99 -5.14 -10.24
CA TYR A 178 17.95 -5.92 -9.46
C TYR A 178 17.33 -6.45 -8.16
N TYR A 179 16.62 -5.63 -7.38
CA TYR A 179 15.98 -6.07 -6.14
C TYR A 179 14.90 -7.11 -6.40
N ASN A 180 14.08 -6.95 -7.45
CA ASN A 180 13.11 -7.97 -7.84
C ASN A 180 13.81 -9.27 -8.22
N ALA A 181 14.90 -9.22 -8.98
CA ALA A 181 15.62 -10.43 -9.40
C ALA A 181 16.32 -11.16 -8.24
N ASN A 182 16.74 -10.44 -7.19
CA ASN A 182 17.62 -11.00 -6.16
C ASN A 182 17.00 -11.07 -4.76
N TRP A 183 16.27 -10.05 -4.33
CA TRP A 183 15.90 -9.83 -2.91
C TRP A 183 14.40 -9.83 -2.63
N LEU A 184 13.57 -9.52 -3.63
CA LEU A 184 12.12 -9.44 -3.47
C LEU A 184 11.42 -10.62 -4.15
N TYR A 185 10.29 -11.00 -3.56
CA TYR A 185 9.36 -11.99 -4.09
C TYR A 185 8.15 -11.30 -4.73
N GLY A 186 7.34 -12.09 -5.42
CA GLY A 186 6.06 -11.67 -6.00
C GLY A 186 6.11 -11.16 -7.44
N THR A 187 7.29 -10.94 -8.04
CA THR A 187 7.39 -10.62 -9.46
C THR A 187 7.47 -11.87 -10.34
N ALA A 188 7.25 -11.69 -11.64
CA ALA A 188 7.44 -12.77 -12.61
C ALA A 188 8.83 -13.40 -12.48
N GLY A 189 8.89 -14.75 -12.51
CA GLY A 189 10.13 -15.51 -12.38
C GLY A 189 10.70 -15.62 -10.95
N ARG A 190 10.05 -15.02 -9.95
CA ARG A 190 10.44 -15.10 -8.53
C ARG A 190 9.42 -15.90 -7.72
N PRO A 191 9.79 -16.43 -6.54
CA PRO A 191 8.83 -17.04 -5.63
C PRO A 191 7.67 -16.09 -5.32
N SER A 192 6.48 -16.64 -5.08
CA SER A 192 5.33 -15.84 -4.62
C SER A 192 5.58 -15.27 -3.21
N LEU A 193 4.89 -14.19 -2.84
CA LEU A 193 4.94 -13.62 -1.50
C LEU A 193 4.31 -14.52 -0.42
N GLY A 194 3.70 -15.64 -0.80
CA GLY A 194 2.96 -16.52 0.11
C GLY A 194 1.70 -15.91 0.72
N LYS A 195 1.35 -14.67 0.32
CA LYS A 195 0.23 -13.85 0.76
C LYS A 195 -0.44 -13.20 -0.44
N THR A 196 -1.73 -12.89 -0.33
CA THR A 196 -2.44 -12.16 -1.39
C THR A 196 -1.91 -10.73 -1.44
N PHE A 197 -1.24 -10.38 -2.54
CA PHE A 197 -0.76 -9.02 -2.82
C PHE A 197 -1.43 -8.57 -4.11
N GLU A 198 -2.37 -7.65 -3.99
CA GLU A 198 -3.19 -7.16 -5.09
C GLU A 198 -2.87 -5.71 -5.40
N SER A 199 -2.56 -5.39 -6.66
CA SER A 199 -2.32 -4.01 -7.07
C SER A 199 -3.56 -3.35 -7.67
N VAL A 200 -3.79 -2.09 -7.29
CA VAL A 200 -4.69 -1.16 -8.00
C VAL A 200 -3.81 -0.26 -8.85
N VAL A 201 -4.05 -0.29 -10.16
CA VAL A 201 -3.22 0.41 -11.14
C VAL A 201 -3.88 1.71 -11.56
N GLY A 202 -3.24 2.85 -11.29
CA GLY A 202 -3.57 4.13 -11.89
C GLY A 202 -2.99 4.20 -13.31
N SER A 203 -3.77 4.70 -14.26
CA SER A 203 -3.44 4.62 -15.68
C SER A 203 -3.28 5.96 -16.38
N ASP A 204 -3.71 7.05 -15.75
CA ASP A 204 -3.66 8.38 -16.34
C ASP A 204 -3.67 9.51 -15.30
N VAL A 205 -3.55 10.75 -15.76
CA VAL A 205 -3.71 11.99 -14.97
C VAL A 205 -4.56 12.97 -15.77
N ASP A 206 -5.63 13.48 -15.16
CA ASP A 206 -6.45 14.54 -15.75
C ASP A 206 -6.29 15.85 -14.96
N SER A 207 -5.82 16.92 -15.62
CA SER A 207 -5.74 18.27 -15.04
C SER A 207 -6.51 19.34 -15.83
N ALA A 208 -7.62 18.96 -16.48
CA ALA A 208 -8.49 19.91 -17.17
C ALA A 208 -9.15 20.87 -16.18
N ILE A 209 -8.90 22.18 -16.31
CA ILE A 209 -9.42 23.20 -15.37
C ILE A 209 -10.95 23.28 -15.31
N TRP A 210 -11.64 22.86 -16.37
CA TRP A 210 -13.11 22.84 -16.44
C TRP A 210 -13.71 21.53 -15.90
N ASP A 211 -12.87 20.55 -15.56
CA ASP A 211 -13.29 19.28 -15.01
C ASP A 211 -13.20 19.31 -13.47
N GLY A 212 -14.32 19.04 -12.81
CA GLY A 212 -14.39 18.96 -11.36
C GLY A 212 -13.55 17.82 -10.79
N ASP A 213 -13.36 16.74 -11.54
CA ASP A 213 -12.65 15.55 -11.10
C ASP A 213 -11.14 15.81 -10.96
N SER A 214 -10.59 16.72 -11.76
CA SER A 214 -9.21 17.23 -11.64
C SER A 214 -8.92 17.94 -10.31
N TYR A 215 -9.95 18.34 -9.55
CA TYR A 215 -9.78 18.97 -8.24
C TYR A 215 -9.71 17.95 -7.10
N CYS A 216 -10.09 16.69 -7.35
CA CYS A 216 -9.93 15.65 -6.34
C CYS A 216 -8.45 15.46 -6.01
N ALA A 217 -8.13 15.48 -4.72
CA ALA A 217 -6.77 15.45 -4.19
C ALA A 217 -5.89 16.68 -4.48
N GLY A 218 -6.48 17.78 -4.98
CA GLY A 218 -5.82 19.08 -5.22
C GLY A 218 -5.35 19.26 -6.67
N TYR A 219 -5.91 20.26 -7.35
CA TYR A 219 -5.67 20.52 -8.78
C TYR A 219 -4.19 20.73 -9.14
N GLN A 220 -3.45 21.50 -8.34
CA GLN A 220 -2.02 21.73 -8.58
C GLN A 220 -1.21 20.43 -8.59
N ASN A 221 -1.66 19.40 -7.88
CA ASN A 221 -1.01 18.11 -7.87
C ASN A 221 -1.23 17.37 -9.19
N GLN A 222 -2.43 17.47 -9.77
CA GLN A 222 -2.72 16.88 -11.08
C GLN A 222 -1.92 17.54 -12.19
N VAL A 223 -1.85 18.87 -12.21
CA VAL A 223 -1.06 19.61 -13.20
C VAL A 223 0.41 19.19 -13.18
N ALA A 224 0.99 19.04 -11.97
CA ALA A 224 2.38 18.60 -11.87
C ALA A 224 2.56 17.13 -12.29
N LEU A 225 1.60 16.26 -11.97
CA LEU A 225 1.64 14.84 -12.34
C LEU A 225 1.46 14.64 -13.84
N GLU A 226 0.61 15.44 -14.50
CA GLU A 226 0.46 15.45 -15.96
C GLU A 226 1.75 15.98 -16.62
N PHE A 227 2.41 16.98 -16.02
CA PHE A 227 3.73 17.40 -16.48
C PHE A 227 4.74 16.24 -16.40
N THR A 228 4.79 15.48 -15.29
CA THR A 228 5.73 14.35 -15.16
C THR A 228 5.40 13.15 -16.04
N GLN A 229 4.16 12.98 -16.51
CA GLN A 229 3.83 11.94 -17.48
C GLN A 229 4.66 12.05 -18.77
N ASN A 230 5.22 13.21 -19.11
CA ASN A 230 6.11 13.36 -20.29
C ASN A 230 7.39 12.50 -20.23
N TRP A 231 7.75 11.96 -19.05
CA TRP A 231 8.87 11.04 -18.84
C TRP A 231 8.44 9.58 -18.64
N LEU A 232 7.15 9.31 -18.74
CA LEU A 232 6.53 8.03 -18.43
C LEU A 232 5.90 7.43 -19.69
N ASP A 233 5.50 6.16 -19.58
CA ASP A 233 4.70 5.52 -20.62
C ASP A 233 3.30 6.15 -20.67
N SER A 234 2.61 6.00 -21.81
CA SER A 234 1.23 6.49 -21.97
C SER A 234 0.23 5.88 -20.99
N CYS A 235 0.57 4.76 -20.35
CA CYS A 235 -0.17 4.23 -19.20
C CYS A 235 0.64 4.51 -17.94
N SER A 236 0.31 5.59 -17.24
CA SER A 236 0.96 5.97 -16.00
C SER A 236 0.07 6.88 -15.15
N ASP A 237 0.20 6.80 -13.83
CA ASP A 237 -0.55 7.64 -12.89
C ASP A 237 0.11 9.01 -12.66
N GLY A 238 1.02 9.43 -13.55
CA GLY A 238 1.85 10.61 -13.41
C GLY A 238 3.13 10.42 -12.62
N PHE A 239 3.31 9.30 -11.93
CA PHE A 239 4.54 9.02 -11.20
C PHE A 239 5.14 7.65 -11.55
N LEU A 240 4.29 6.66 -11.84
CA LEU A 240 4.63 5.27 -12.10
C LEU A 240 3.95 4.77 -13.36
N ASN A 241 4.72 4.10 -14.22
CA ASN A 241 4.15 3.34 -15.33
C ASN A 241 3.27 2.20 -14.79
N CYS A 242 2.20 1.89 -15.51
CA CYS A 242 1.33 0.75 -15.21
C CYS A 242 2.12 -0.57 -15.11
N SER A 243 3.19 -0.71 -15.90
CA SER A 243 4.10 -1.87 -15.87
C SER A 243 4.78 -2.01 -14.51
N SER A 244 5.23 -0.89 -13.92
CA SER A 244 5.82 -0.85 -12.57
C SER A 244 4.79 -1.22 -11.49
N GLN A 245 3.59 -0.63 -11.57
CA GLN A 245 2.49 -0.89 -10.64
C GLN A 245 1.99 -2.34 -10.69
N SER A 246 2.11 -2.98 -11.85
CA SER A 246 1.66 -4.36 -12.08
C SER A 246 2.78 -5.40 -11.83
N ALA A 247 4.00 -4.96 -11.49
CA ALA A 247 5.16 -5.84 -11.52
C ALA A 247 5.15 -6.94 -10.44
N ALA A 248 4.48 -6.70 -9.30
CA ALA A 248 4.46 -7.62 -8.16
C ALA A 248 3.02 -7.99 -7.74
N GLY A 249 2.83 -9.27 -7.42
CA GLY A 249 1.54 -9.82 -7.04
C GLY A 249 0.61 -9.97 -8.24
N THR A 250 -0.66 -9.65 -8.04
CA THR A 250 -1.70 -9.72 -9.09
C THR A 250 -2.42 -8.40 -9.22
N VAL A 251 -2.69 -7.95 -10.43
CA VAL A 251 -3.53 -6.77 -10.65
C VAL A 251 -4.98 -7.10 -10.25
N TRP A 252 -5.54 -6.35 -9.30
CA TRP A 252 -6.95 -6.45 -8.96
C TRP A 252 -7.82 -5.70 -9.97
N PHE A 253 -7.46 -4.45 -10.27
CA PHE A 253 -8.05 -3.68 -11.37
C PHE A 253 -7.15 -2.53 -11.79
N LYS A 254 -7.41 -2.03 -12.99
CA LYS A 254 -6.90 -0.74 -13.48
C LYS A 254 -8.03 0.29 -13.37
N ASP A 255 -7.75 1.40 -12.70
CA ASP A 255 -8.67 2.50 -12.34
C ASP A 255 -10.00 2.60 -13.12
N LYS A 256 -9.96 3.00 -14.40
CA LYS A 256 -11.13 3.29 -15.26
C LYS A 256 -12.11 2.10 -15.38
N GLN A 257 -11.69 0.89 -15.01
CA GLN A 257 -12.54 -0.31 -14.94
C GLN A 257 -13.54 -0.29 -13.78
N LYS A 258 -13.25 0.42 -12.68
CA LYS A 258 -14.06 0.36 -11.45
C LYS A 258 -14.35 1.71 -10.81
N THR A 259 -13.53 2.72 -11.06
CA THR A 259 -13.76 4.08 -10.56
C THR A 259 -15.09 4.62 -11.07
N LYS A 260 -15.75 5.41 -10.23
CA LYS A 260 -16.95 6.15 -10.61
C LYS A 260 -16.63 7.07 -11.78
N GLY A 261 -17.49 7.08 -12.81
CA GLY A 261 -17.27 7.89 -14.02
C GLY A 261 -16.28 7.29 -15.01
N SER A 262 -15.63 6.16 -14.67
CA SER A 262 -14.45 5.66 -15.39
C SER A 262 -13.28 6.67 -15.37
N GLU A 263 -13.20 7.46 -14.29
CA GLU A 263 -12.12 8.43 -14.06
C GLU A 263 -10.78 7.72 -13.80
N PRO A 264 -9.66 8.23 -14.33
CA PRO A 264 -8.35 7.73 -13.95
C PRO A 264 -8.04 8.03 -12.48
N LEU A 265 -7.09 7.29 -11.92
CA LEU A 265 -6.48 7.60 -10.63
C LEU A 265 -5.04 8.03 -10.88
N SER A 266 -4.76 9.31 -10.65
CA SER A 266 -3.38 9.76 -10.53
C SER A 266 -2.73 9.25 -9.24
N HIS A 267 -1.41 9.35 -9.17
CA HIS A 267 -0.60 8.93 -8.02
C HIS A 267 -1.00 9.65 -6.72
N GLN A 268 -1.65 10.81 -6.84
CA GLN A 268 -2.13 11.57 -5.69
C GLN A 268 -3.55 11.19 -5.29
N GLN A 269 -4.39 10.82 -6.25
CA GLN A 269 -5.79 10.42 -6.02
C GLN A 269 -5.91 9.00 -5.48
N SER A 270 -4.96 8.12 -5.81
CA SER A 270 -4.82 6.73 -5.33
C SER A 270 -4.71 6.59 -3.81
N ARG A 271 -4.57 7.70 -3.07
CA ARG A 271 -4.52 7.75 -1.61
C ARG A 271 -5.62 8.62 -1.00
N ARG A 272 -6.71 8.87 -1.73
CA ARG A 272 -7.83 9.75 -1.32
C ARG A 272 -9.16 9.08 -1.61
N ALA A 273 -10.24 9.62 -1.05
CA ALA A 273 -11.62 9.23 -1.36
C ALA A 273 -12.07 9.78 -2.73
N CYS A 274 -11.23 9.60 -3.75
CA CYS A 274 -11.54 10.02 -5.12
C CYS A 274 -12.26 8.90 -5.86
N PHE A 275 -13.28 9.28 -6.63
CA PHE A 275 -13.94 8.42 -7.61
C PHE A 275 -14.40 7.07 -7.10
N ASN A 276 -14.85 6.97 -5.83
CA ASN A 276 -15.28 5.75 -5.12
C ASN A 276 -14.17 4.77 -4.68
N LEU A 277 -12.88 5.12 -4.83
CA LEU A 277 -11.76 4.22 -4.50
C LEU A 277 -11.81 3.73 -3.05
N ASP A 278 -12.12 4.62 -2.11
CA ASP A 278 -12.29 4.30 -0.69
C ASP A 278 -13.34 3.21 -0.46
N SER A 279 -14.47 3.28 -1.17
CA SER A 279 -15.54 2.29 -1.08
C SER A 279 -15.16 0.96 -1.73
N LEU A 280 -14.45 0.99 -2.87
CA LEU A 280 -13.92 -0.23 -3.48
C LEU A 280 -12.98 -0.95 -2.51
N VAL A 281 -12.03 -0.22 -1.91
CA VAL A 281 -11.06 -0.78 -0.96
C VAL A 281 -11.77 -1.27 0.30
N ARG A 282 -12.71 -0.50 0.85
CA ARG A 282 -13.56 -0.90 2.00
C ARG A 282 -14.22 -2.25 1.78
N ASP A 283 -14.82 -2.45 0.61
CA ASP A 283 -15.60 -3.65 0.31
C ASP A 283 -14.71 -4.87 -0.04
N ARG A 284 -13.39 -4.65 -0.17
CA ARG A 284 -12.38 -5.69 -0.42
C ARG A 284 -11.67 -6.17 0.85
N ILE A 285 -11.71 -5.38 1.93
CA ILE A 285 -11.08 -5.71 3.22
C ILE A 285 -12.00 -6.45 4.19
#